data_AF-A0A699HK19-F1
#
_entry.id   AF-A0A699HK19-F1
#
_cell.length_a   1.000
_cell.length_b   1.000
_cell.length_c   1.000
_cell.angle_alpha   90.00
_cell.angle_beta   90.00
_cell.angle_gamma   90.00
#
_symmetry.space_group_name_H-M   'P 1'
#
loop_
_entity.id
_entity.type
_entity.pdbx_description
1 polymer ?
#
loop_
_entity_poly.entity_id
_entity_poly.type
_entity_poly.pdbx_seq_one_letter_code
_entity_poly.pdbx_strand_id
1 'polypeptide(L)'
;MKMEHYLSHIDYPIWQVIHNGNGHVSIIIDTNGMIKVLPPKTAKEVVARERERKSRTTLLMALPEDHLAKFHKMADAKEMWEAIKSRFVGNDESKKIQKYLLK
;
A
#
# COMPACT_ATOMS: atom_id res chain seq x y z
N MET A 1 -4.66 13.34 6.54
CA MET A 1 -5.27 12.19 7.28
C MET A 1 -4.37 11.87 8.49
N LYS A 2 -4.89 11.49 9.69
CA LYS A 2 -4.01 11.10 10.83
C LYS A 2 -3.00 10.00 10.46
N MET A 3 -3.35 9.16 9.48
CA MET A 3 -2.47 8.15 8.90
C MET A 3 -1.20 8.68 8.25
N GLU A 4 -1.21 9.84 7.59
CA GLU A 4 -0.03 10.36 6.89
C GLU A 4 1.07 10.76 7.88
N HIS A 5 0.67 11.35 9.02
CA HIS A 5 1.57 11.67 10.13
C HIS A 5 2.05 10.43 10.88
N TYR A 6 1.22 9.38 10.98
CA TYR A 6 1.62 8.09 11.55
C TYR A 6 2.65 7.38 10.66
N LEU A 7 2.39 7.30 9.36
CA LEU A 7 3.24 6.60 8.39
C LEU A 7 4.61 7.29 8.18
N SER A 8 4.68 8.63 8.28
CA SER A 8 5.95 9.36 8.14
C SER A 8 6.91 9.19 9.31
N HIS A 9 6.43 8.79 10.49
CA HIS A 9 7.25 8.59 11.70
C HIS A 9 7.67 7.13 11.93
N ILE A 10 7.17 6.18 11.14
CA ILE A 10 7.42 4.74 11.37
C ILE A 10 8.75 4.29 10.78
N ASP A 11 9.01 4.54 9.48
CA ASP A 11 10.21 4.07 8.78
C ASP A 11 10.28 4.71 7.37
N TYR A 12 11.31 5.53 7.10
CA TYR A 12 11.45 6.24 5.82
C TYR A 12 11.50 5.31 4.59
N PRO A 13 12.29 4.21 4.61
CA PRO A 13 12.21 3.14 3.62
C PRO A 13 10.81 2.57 3.36
N ILE A 14 9.96 2.40 4.38
CA ILE A 14 8.57 1.92 4.22
C ILE A 14 7.73 2.99 3.52
N TRP A 15 7.87 4.24 3.94
CA TRP A 15 7.17 5.37 3.30
C TRP A 15 7.53 5.50 1.81
N GLN A 16 8.81 5.32 1.45
CA GLN A 16 9.23 5.33 0.04
C GLN A 16 8.56 4.23 -0.78
N VAL A 17 8.41 3.03 -0.22
CA VAL A 17 7.72 1.93 -0.90
C VAL A 17 6.23 2.24 -1.11
N ILE A 18 5.56 2.80 -0.09
CA ILE A 18 4.14 3.18 -0.17
C ILE A 18 3.91 4.26 -1.24
N HIS A 19 4.81 5.24 -1.36
CA HIS A 19 4.63 6.35 -2.29
C HIS A 19 5.11 6.02 -3.71
N ASN A 20 6.29 5.43 -3.84
CA ASN A 20 6.94 5.24 -5.13
C ASN A 20 6.61 3.88 -5.75
N GLY A 21 6.23 2.89 -4.94
CA GLY A 21 6.08 1.49 -5.34
C GLY A 21 7.42 0.76 -5.24
N ASN A 22 7.36 -0.56 -5.17
CA ASN A 22 8.56 -1.37 -5.00
C ASN A 22 9.15 -1.79 -6.36
N GLY A 23 10.20 -1.09 -6.79
CA GLY A 23 10.81 -1.27 -8.12
C GLY A 23 11.67 -2.53 -8.31
N HIS A 24 11.65 -3.50 -7.38
CA HIS A 24 12.63 -4.60 -7.36
C HIS A 24 12.02 -6.01 -7.24
N VAL A 25 10.84 -6.24 -7.82
CA VAL A 25 10.31 -7.60 -8.01
C VAL A 25 10.68 -8.07 -9.41
N SER A 26 11.53 -9.09 -9.52
CA SER A 26 11.81 -9.74 -10.80
C SER A 26 10.58 -10.54 -11.26
N ILE A 27 9.99 -10.07 -12.36
CA ILE A 27 8.84 -10.67 -13.04
C ILE A 27 9.29 -11.16 -14.41
N ILE A 28 8.89 -12.37 -14.77
CA ILE A 28 9.04 -12.92 -16.13
C ILE A 28 7.66 -13.05 -16.74
N ILE A 29 7.55 -12.65 -18.00
CA ILE A 29 6.37 -12.90 -18.81
C ILE A 29 6.61 -14.25 -19.48
N ASP A 30 5.76 -15.23 -19.20
CA ASP A 30 5.88 -16.52 -19.87
C ASP A 30 5.40 -16.44 -21.34
N THR A 31 5.64 -17.48 -22.12
CA THR A 31 5.28 -17.53 -23.55
C THR A 31 3.79 -17.34 -23.82
N ASN A 32 2.94 -17.42 -22.80
CA ASN A 32 1.50 -17.22 -22.88
C ASN A 32 1.08 -15.81 -22.43
N GLY A 33 2.04 -14.92 -22.17
CA GLY A 33 1.80 -13.56 -21.71
C GLY A 33 1.47 -13.45 -20.22
N MET A 34 1.59 -14.52 -19.43
CA MET A 34 1.31 -14.49 -18.00
C MET A 34 2.52 -13.96 -17.23
N ILE A 35 2.27 -12.98 -16.35
CA ILE A 35 3.27 -12.45 -15.43
C ILE A 35 3.51 -13.46 -14.30
N LYS A 36 4.72 -13.99 -14.19
CA LYS A 36 5.18 -14.84 -13.09
C LYS A 36 6.20 -14.11 -12.24
N VAL A 37 5.95 -14.03 -10.94
CA VAL A 37 6.90 -13.50 -9.95
C VAL A 37 7.96 -14.57 -9.67
N LEU A 38 9.23 -14.27 -9.95
CA LEU A 38 10.33 -15.18 -9.66
C LEU A 38 10.60 -15.25 -8.15
N PRO A 39 11.28 -16.30 -7.65
CA PRO A 39 11.95 -16.24 -6.36
C PRO A 39 13.03 -15.14 -6.36
N PRO A 40 13.28 -14.48 -5.22
CA PRO A 40 14.34 -13.48 -5.15
C PRO A 40 15.70 -14.17 -5.33
N LYS A 41 16.53 -13.64 -6.22
CA LYS A 41 17.87 -14.17 -6.52
C LYS A 41 18.97 -13.38 -5.81
N THR A 42 18.65 -12.18 -5.33
CA THR A 42 19.62 -11.29 -4.67
C THR A 42 19.13 -10.85 -3.29
N ALA A 43 20.07 -10.55 -2.38
CA ALA A 43 19.75 -10.02 -1.05
C ALA A 43 18.95 -8.71 -1.14
N LYS A 44 19.18 -7.88 -2.16
CA LYS A 44 18.42 -6.65 -2.41
C LYS A 44 16.94 -6.93 -2.71
N GLU A 45 16.63 -7.94 -3.51
CA GLU A 45 15.25 -8.34 -3.81
C GLU A 45 14.54 -8.94 -2.60
N VAL A 46 15.27 -9.70 -1.76
CA VAL A 46 14.74 -10.20 -0.47
C VAL A 46 14.33 -9.04 0.43
N VAL A 47 15.24 -8.07 0.61
CA VAL A 47 14.98 -6.87 1.42
C VAL A 47 13.83 -6.06 0.83
N ALA A 48 13.76 -5.92 -0.49
CA ALA A 48 12.67 -5.22 -1.16
C ALA A 48 11.31 -5.89 -0.90
N ARG A 49 11.20 -7.21 -1.00
CA ARG A 49 9.95 -7.94 -0.69
C ARG A 49 9.55 -7.82 0.77
N GLU A 50 10.52 -7.86 1.68
CA GLU A 50 10.22 -7.70 3.10
C GLU A 50 9.70 -6.30 3.41
N ARG A 51 10.27 -5.26 2.78
CA ARG A 51 9.75 -3.89 2.89
C ARG A 51 8.34 -3.78 2.32
N GLU A 52 8.06 -4.36 1.16
CA GLU A 52 6.71 -4.42 0.59
C GLU A 52 5.70 -5.05 1.53
N ARG A 53 6.05 -6.21 2.10
CA ARG A 53 5.23 -6.93 3.07
C ARG A 53 4.97 -6.08 4.32
N LYS A 54 6.00 -5.42 4.84
CA LYS A 54 5.87 -4.50 5.99
C LYS A 54 5.00 -3.30 5.64
N SER A 55 5.20 -2.67 4.48
CA SER A 55 4.37 -1.56 4.01
C SER A 55 2.89 -1.92 3.95
N ARG A 56 2.55 -3.06 3.34
CA ARG A 56 1.18 -3.56 3.30
C ARG A 56 0.62 -3.83 4.70
N THR A 57 1.40 -4.45 5.57
CA THR A 57 0.99 -4.73 6.95
C THR A 57 0.72 -3.44 7.72
N THR A 58 1.60 -2.44 7.59
CA THR A 58 1.43 -1.12 8.21
C THR A 58 0.17 -0.41 7.71
N LEU A 59 -0.09 -0.46 6.40
CA LEU A 59 -1.33 0.11 5.83
C LEU A 59 -2.58 -0.61 6.35
N LEU A 60 -2.53 -1.93 6.51
CA LEU A 60 -3.63 -2.70 7.10
C LEU A 60 -3.86 -2.33 8.57
N MET A 61 -2.81 -2.27 9.39
CA MET A 61 -2.93 -1.88 10.81
C MET A 61 -3.52 -0.49 11.01
N ALA A 62 -3.32 0.41 10.05
CA ALA A 62 -3.86 1.75 10.12
C ALA A 62 -5.35 1.84 9.74
N LEU A 63 -5.92 0.79 9.13
CA LEU A 63 -7.32 0.75 8.68
C LEU A 63 -8.26 0.15 9.74
N PRO A 64 -9.54 0.58 9.78
CA PRO A 64 -10.58 -0.11 10.56
C PRO A 64 -10.80 -1.55 10.08
N GLU A 65 -11.09 -2.47 11.00
CA GLU A 65 -11.29 -3.90 10.72
C GLU A 65 -12.33 -4.18 9.62
N ASP A 66 -13.43 -3.42 9.62
CA ASP A 66 -14.54 -3.52 8.66
C ASP A 66 -14.14 -3.29 7.19
N HIS A 67 -12.92 -2.79 6.96
CA HIS A 67 -12.42 -2.49 5.63
C HIS A 67 -11.21 -3.36 5.22
N LEU A 68 -10.64 -4.14 6.13
CA LEU A 68 -9.43 -4.93 5.88
C LEU A 68 -9.59 -5.92 4.73
N ALA A 69 -10.73 -6.65 4.67
CA ALA A 69 -10.96 -7.67 3.66
C ALA A 69 -10.88 -7.15 2.21
N LYS A 70 -11.21 -5.87 2.00
CA LYS A 70 -11.13 -5.22 0.67
C LYS A 70 -9.68 -4.93 0.26
N PHE A 71 -8.85 -4.52 1.20
CA PHE A 71 -7.47 -4.14 0.93
C PHE A 71 -6.48 -5.32 1.06
N HIS A 72 -6.84 -6.38 1.79
CA HIS A 72 -6.02 -7.59 1.93
C HIS A 72 -5.68 -8.29 0.60
N LYS A 73 -6.56 -8.12 -0.40
CA LYS A 73 -6.40 -8.70 -1.75
C LYS A 73 -5.39 -7.95 -2.62
N MET A 74 -5.00 -6.73 -2.23
CA MET A 74 -4.07 -5.91 -3.01
C MET A 74 -2.65 -6.42 -2.80
N ALA A 75 -1.97 -6.69 -3.91
CA ALA A 75 -0.61 -7.24 -3.91
C ALA A 75 0.45 -6.17 -3.68
N ASP A 76 0.15 -4.91 -4.00
CA ASP A 76 1.07 -3.77 -3.98
C ASP A 76 0.61 -2.69 -2.99
N ALA A 77 1.54 -2.21 -2.17
CA ALA A 77 1.34 -1.23 -1.12
C ALA A 77 0.97 0.15 -1.67
N LYS A 78 1.50 0.52 -2.84
CA LYS A 78 1.19 1.80 -3.48
C LYS A 78 -0.23 1.79 -4.02
N GLU A 79 -0.62 0.74 -4.75
CA GLU A 79 -2.00 0.57 -5.20
C GLU A 79 -2.98 0.56 -4.01
N MET A 80 -2.60 -0.14 -2.94
CA MET A 80 -3.36 -0.15 -1.69
C MET A 80 -3.50 1.25 -1.09
N TRP A 81 -2.43 2.03 -1.04
CA TRP A 81 -2.45 3.42 -0.56
C TRP A 81 -3.33 4.34 -1.42
N GLU A 82 -3.24 4.25 -2.74
CA GLU A 82 -4.11 5.02 -3.64
C GLU A 82 -5.60 4.67 -3.44
N ALA A 83 -5.92 3.38 -3.27
CA ALA A 83 -7.29 2.95 -2.99
C ALA A 83 -7.79 3.44 -1.64
N ILE A 84 -6.94 3.47 -0.61
CA ILE A 84 -7.26 4.05 0.71
C ILE A 84 -7.52 5.56 0.56
N LYS A 85 -6.63 6.29 -0.12
CA LYS A 85 -6.82 7.73 -0.38
C LYS A 85 -8.10 7.99 -1.15
N SER A 86 -8.38 7.25 -2.22
CA SER A 86 -9.63 7.41 -2.98
C SER A 86 -10.86 7.23 -2.09
N ARG A 87 -10.87 6.19 -1.24
CA ARG A 87 -12.02 5.88 -0.38
C ARG A 87 -12.25 6.90 0.75
N PHE A 88 -11.17 7.33 1.41
CA PHE A 88 -11.29 8.15 2.63
C PHE A 88 -11.01 9.63 2.42
N VAL A 89 -10.28 9.99 1.35
CA VAL A 89 -9.84 11.36 1.06
C VAL A 89 -10.48 11.88 -0.24
N GLY A 90 -10.82 10.99 -1.18
CA GLY A 90 -11.15 11.29 -2.57
C GLY A 90 -12.64 11.25 -2.94
N ASN A 91 -13.53 11.86 -2.16
CA ASN A 91 -14.85 12.24 -2.68
C ASN A 91 -15.25 13.63 -2.16
N ASP A 92 -15.74 14.51 -3.03
CA ASP A 92 -16.24 15.84 -2.59
C ASP A 92 -17.43 15.70 -1.62
N GLU A 93 -18.18 14.60 -1.71
CA GLU A 93 -19.18 14.24 -0.70
C GLU A 93 -18.55 13.78 0.63
N SER A 94 -17.44 13.04 0.63
CA SER A 94 -16.82 12.59 1.88
C SER A 94 -16.17 13.75 2.63
N LYS A 95 -15.62 14.75 1.91
CA LYS A 95 -15.21 16.05 2.47
C LYS A 95 -16.39 16.83 3.07
N LYS A 96 -17.56 16.84 2.41
CA LYS A 96 -18.78 17.48 2.93
C LYS A 96 -19.31 16.78 4.19
N ILE A 97 -19.34 15.45 4.21
CA ILE A 97 -19.77 14.64 5.36
C ILE A 97 -18.81 14.82 6.55
N GLN A 98 -17.49 14.84 6.31
CA GLN A 98 -16.49 15.12 7.35
C GLN A 98 -16.65 16.54 7.94
N LYS A 99 -16.96 17.54 7.11
CA LYS A 99 -17.23 18.92 7.55
C LYS A 99 -18.52 19.05 8.38
N TYR A 100 -19.51 18.18 8.15
CA TYR A 100 -20.78 18.17 8.90
C TYR A 100 -20.67 17.40 10.23
N LEU A 101 -19.86 16.35 10.28
CA LEU A 101 -19.68 15.51 11.47
C LEU A 101 -18.66 16.06 12.49
N LEU A 102 -17.86 17.06 12.12
CA LEU A 102 -16.86 17.71 12.99
C LEU A 102 -17.33 19.08 13.52
N LYS A 103 -18.65 19.31 13.57
CA LYS A 103 -19.26 20.50 14.16
C LYS A 103 -19.87 20.18 15.51
#